data_AF-A0A8S3XQN9-F1
#
_entry.id   AF-A0A8S3XQN9-F1
#
_cell.length_a   1.000
_cell.length_b   1.000
_cell.length_c   1.000
_cell.angle_alpha   90.00
_cell.angle_beta   90.00
_cell.angle_gamma   90.00
#
_symmetry.space_group_name_H-M   'P 1'
#
loop_
_entity.id
_entity.type
_entity.pdbx_description
1 polymer ?
#
loop_
_entity_poly.entity_id
_entity_poly.type
_entity_poly.pdbx_seq_one_letter_code
_entity_poly.pdbx_strand_id
1 'polypeptide(L)'
;MRLLGQISVCPITQKVTERIDDLNQKIAAWGKRIQRFTERSRRFHENRLFQSDQKRLYKSLERPEVCGAGPGPDQADISAFWRRLWSEPVNHSEGHWMEVVASQGASVTPMDHITITPEDVAEAVRRAPN
;
A
#
# COMPACT_ATOMS: atom_id res chain seq x y z
N MET A 1 28.01 35.87 34.30
CA MET A 1 28.23 34.52 33.73
C MET A 1 27.39 33.53 34.51
N ARG A 2 26.36 32.94 33.91
CA ARG A 2 25.46 31.98 34.57
C ARG A 2 26.16 30.63 34.69
N LEU A 3 26.33 30.15 35.92
CA LEU A 3 26.72 28.77 36.21
C LEU A 3 25.54 27.86 35.85
N LEU A 4 25.70 27.06 34.80
CA LEU A 4 24.79 25.96 34.47
C LEU A 4 25.02 24.86 35.51
N GLY A 5 24.14 24.79 36.52
CA GLY A 5 24.09 23.67 37.44
C GLY A 5 23.75 22.40 36.67
N GLN A 6 24.68 21.44 36.65
CA GLN A 6 24.39 20.07 36.23
C GLN A 6 23.34 19.49 37.19
N ILE A 7 22.13 19.29 36.69
CA ILE A 7 21.09 18.54 37.40
C ILE A 7 21.54 17.08 37.39
N SER A 8 22.15 16.65 38.49
CA SER A 8 22.42 15.23 38.73
C SER A 8 21.08 14.51 38.83
N VAL A 9 20.72 13.76 37.79
CA VAL A 9 19.49 12.97 37.75
C VAL A 9 19.62 11.88 38.82
N CYS A 10 18.65 11.81 39.73
CA CYS A 10 18.70 10.88 40.85
C CYS A 10 18.68 9.42 40.31
N PRO A 11 19.53 8.49 40.81
CA PRO A 11 19.58 7.11 40.34
C PRO A 11 18.24 6.37 40.45
N ILE A 12 17.40 6.79 41.39
CA ILE A 12 16.06 6.24 41.60
C ILE A 12 15.13 6.66 40.46
N THR A 13 15.17 7.93 40.03
CA THR A 13 14.33 8.40 38.92
C THR A 13 14.74 7.75 37.60
N GLN A 14 16.03 7.49 37.39
CA GLN A 14 16.52 6.78 36.21
C GLN A 14 16.03 5.33 36.15
N LYS A 15 16.10 4.59 37.27
CA LYS A 15 15.57 3.22 37.34
C LYS A 15 14.06 3.16 37.09
N VAL A 16 13.32 4.17 37.56
CA VAL A 16 11.87 4.27 37.31
C VAL A 16 11.59 4.52 35.83
N THR A 17 12.32 5.43 35.18
CA THR A 17 12.13 5.70 33.74
C THR A 17 12.49 4.50 32.89
N GLU A 18 13.61 3.82 33.16
CA GLU A 18 14.00 2.59 32.47
C GLU A 18 12.91 1.51 32.59
N ARG A 19 12.32 1.35 33.78
CA ARG A 19 11.25 0.39 33.98
C ARG A 19 9.96 0.75 33.22
N ILE A 20 9.65 2.04 33.12
CA ILE A 20 8.51 2.53 32.33
C ILE A 20 8.75 2.26 30.84
N ASP A 21 9.95 2.55 30.35
CA ASP A 21 10.32 2.33 28.95
C ASP A 21 10.27 0.85 28.58
N ASP A 22 10.77 -0.04 29.44
CA ASP A 22 10.66 -1.49 29.28
C ASP A 22 9.20 -1.96 29.15
N LEU A 23 8.31 -1.40 29.97
CA LEU A 23 6.89 -1.74 29.94
C LEU A 23 6.21 -1.19 28.68
N ASN A 24 6.53 0.04 28.29
CA ASN A 24 6.03 0.64 27.06
C ASN A 24 6.46 -0.16 25.82
N GLN A 25 7.73 -0.57 25.75
CA GLN A 25 8.25 -1.41 24.67
C GLN A 25 7.52 -2.76 24.62
N LYS A 26 7.30 -3.40 25.76
CA LYS A 26 6.54 -4.66 25.84
C LYS A 26 5.10 -4.47 25.34
N ILE A 27 4.39 -3.46 25.84
CA ILE A 27 3.01 -3.16 25.42
C ILE A 27 2.96 -2.93 23.91
N ALA A 28 3.88 -2.14 23.36
CA ALA A 28 3.96 -1.90 21.93
C ALA A 28 4.20 -3.19 21.13
N ALA A 29 5.13 -4.04 21.57
CA ALA A 29 5.42 -5.32 20.93
C ALA A 29 4.21 -6.26 20.94
N TRP A 30 3.50 -6.38 22.07
CA TRP A 30 2.28 -7.17 22.19
C TRP A 30 1.16 -6.61 21.32
N GLY A 31 0.96 -5.29 21.32
CA GLY A 31 -0.02 -4.62 20.45
C GLY A 31 0.25 -4.91 18.97
N LYS A 32 1.50 -4.82 18.52
CA LYS A 32 1.89 -5.17 17.15
C LYS A 32 1.68 -6.65 16.83
N ARG A 33 1.94 -7.54 17.79
CA ARG A 33 1.71 -8.99 17.62
C ARG A 33 0.22 -9.28 17.41
N ILE A 34 -0.65 -8.67 18.22
CA ILE A 34 -2.10 -8.78 18.06
C ILE A 34 -2.54 -8.24 16.70
N GLN A 35 -2.09 -7.04 16.34
CA GLN A 35 -2.41 -6.43 15.04
C GLN A 35 -2.04 -7.35 13.87
N ARG A 36 -0.83 -7.91 13.85
CA ARG A 36 -0.38 -8.85 12.81
C ARG A 36 -1.25 -10.10 12.76
N PHE A 37 -1.63 -10.65 13.91
CA PHE A 37 -2.49 -11.83 13.98
C PHE A 37 -3.89 -11.55 13.42
N THR A 38 -4.46 -10.40 13.77
CA THR A 38 -5.77 -9.95 13.27
C THR A 38 -5.72 -9.74 11.76
N GLU A 39 -4.71 -9.04 11.24
CA GLU A 39 -4.53 -8.81 9.80
C GLU A 39 -4.32 -10.12 9.03
N ARG A 40 -3.50 -11.04 9.55
CA ARG A 40 -3.28 -12.36 8.94
C ARG A 40 -4.59 -13.14 8.87
N SER A 41 -5.32 -13.18 9.98
CA SER A 41 -6.60 -13.90 10.06
C SER A 41 -7.63 -13.32 9.10
N ARG A 42 -7.69 -11.98 9.00
CA ARG A 42 -8.55 -11.29 8.04
C ARG A 42 -8.21 -11.67 6.60
N ARG A 43 -6.94 -11.53 6.20
CA ARG A 43 -6.46 -11.89 4.86
C ARG A 43 -6.74 -13.35 4.52
N PHE A 44 -6.56 -14.26 5.48
CA PHE A 44 -6.86 -15.67 5.28
C PHE A 44 -8.35 -15.90 4.94
N HIS A 45 -9.25 -15.27 5.69
CA HIS A 45 -10.69 -15.38 5.45
C HIS A 45 -11.09 -14.70 4.13
N GLU A 46 -10.59 -13.49 3.86
CA GLU A 46 -10.83 -12.74 2.62
C GLU A 46 -10.36 -13.56 1.40
N ASN A 47 -9.16 -14.13 1.44
CA ASN A 47 -8.62 -14.95 0.34
C ASN A 47 -9.42 -16.24 0.15
N ARG A 48 -9.81 -16.90 1.23
CA ARG A 48 -10.65 -18.10 1.14
C ARG A 48 -12.01 -17.76 0.52
N LEU A 49 -12.61 -16.65 0.93
CA LEU A 49 -13.87 -16.17 0.38
C LEU A 49 -13.71 -15.76 -1.09
N PHE A 50 -12.60 -15.14 -1.47
CA PHE A 50 -12.27 -14.85 -2.87
C PHE A 50 -12.25 -16.12 -3.72
N GLN A 51 -11.65 -17.21 -3.21
CA GLN A 51 -11.60 -18.46 -3.98
C GLN A 51 -12.93 -19.20 -4.03
N SER A 52 -13.73 -19.16 -2.97
CA SER A 52 -15.00 -19.91 -2.92
C SER A 52 -16.22 -19.14 -3.41
N ASP A 53 -16.31 -17.83 -3.12
CA ASP A 53 -17.47 -16.97 -3.38
C ASP A 53 -17.05 -15.48 -3.44
N GLN A 54 -16.57 -15.08 -4.61
CA GLN A 54 -16.13 -13.69 -4.87
C GLN A 54 -17.25 -12.67 -4.63
N LYS A 55 -18.49 -13.02 -4.97
CA LYS A 55 -19.65 -12.12 -4.82
C LYS A 55 -19.86 -11.74 -3.36
N ARG A 56 -19.76 -12.71 -2.44
CA ARG A 56 -19.82 -12.45 -1.00
C ARG A 56 -18.67 -11.58 -0.51
N LEU A 57 -17.45 -11.80 -1.00
CA LEU A 57 -16.32 -10.94 -0.65
C LEU A 57 -16.59 -9.50 -1.07
N TYR A 58 -16.94 -9.25 -2.32
CA TYR A 58 -17.19 -7.89 -2.80
C TYR A 58 -18.32 -7.21 -2.04
N LYS A 59 -19.43 -7.90 -1.74
CA LYS A 59 -20.49 -7.38 -0.88
C LYS A 59 -20.02 -7.04 0.54
N SER A 60 -19.06 -7.77 1.10
CA SER A 60 -18.49 -7.43 2.40
C SER A 60 -17.53 -6.23 2.36
N LEU A 61 -16.99 -5.93 1.17
CA LEU A 61 -16.14 -4.76 0.92
C LEU A 61 -16.94 -3.52 0.55
N GLU A 62 -18.17 -3.70 0.06
CA GLU A 62 -19.13 -2.60 -0.12
C GLU A 62 -19.32 -1.89 1.21
N ARG A 63 -19.14 -0.57 1.19
CA ARG A 63 -19.44 0.32 2.30
C ARG A 63 -20.63 1.17 1.89
N PRO A 64 -21.86 0.64 1.97
CA PRO A 64 -23.05 1.38 1.54
C PRO A 64 -23.22 2.70 2.30
N GLU A 65 -22.69 2.80 3.52
CA GLU A 65 -22.60 4.06 4.27
C GLU A 65 -21.65 5.12 3.66
N VAL A 66 -20.69 4.72 2.82
CA VAL A 66 -19.75 5.61 2.11
C VAL A 66 -20.22 5.89 0.69
N CYS A 67 -20.89 4.93 0.04
CA CYS A 67 -21.55 5.13 -1.24
C CYS A 67 -22.84 5.93 -1.03
N GLY A 68 -22.74 7.26 -1.07
CA GLY A 68 -23.86 8.15 -0.83
C GLY A 68 -25.11 7.77 -1.63
N ALA A 69 -26.26 7.73 -0.95
CA ALA A 69 -27.59 7.47 -1.54
C ALA A 69 -28.11 8.62 -2.43
N GLY A 70 -27.21 9.49 -2.90
CA GLY A 70 -27.54 10.59 -3.80
C GLY A 70 -27.67 10.13 -5.25
N PRO A 71 -28.24 10.96 -6.12
CA PRO A 71 -28.20 10.71 -7.56
C PRO A 71 -26.74 10.58 -8.01
N GLY A 72 -26.47 9.61 -8.87
CA GLY A 72 -25.14 9.44 -9.48
C GLY A 72 -24.71 10.70 -10.25
N PRO A 73 -23.40 10.86 -10.53
CA PRO A 73 -22.92 11.99 -11.31
C PRO A 73 -23.52 11.98 -12.71
N ASP A 74 -23.74 13.17 -13.29
CA ASP A 74 -24.26 13.30 -14.65
C ASP A 74 -23.28 12.72 -15.68
N GLN A 75 -23.80 12.24 -16.81
CA GLN A 75 -22.99 11.68 -17.88
C GLN A 75 -21.97 12.68 -18.41
N ALA A 76 -22.33 13.97 -18.45
CA ALA A 76 -21.41 15.03 -18.85
C ALA A 76 -20.24 15.16 -17.87
N ASP A 77 -20.50 15.09 -16.57
CA ASP A 77 -19.47 15.17 -15.52
C ASP A 77 -18.52 13.98 -15.57
N ILE A 78 -19.05 12.77 -15.76
CA ILE A 78 -18.24 11.55 -15.92
C ILE A 78 -17.33 11.68 -17.15
N SER A 79 -17.90 12.12 -18.27
CA SER A 79 -17.16 12.25 -19.53
C SER A 79 -16.08 13.33 -19.43
N ALA A 80 -16.40 14.46 -18.79
CA ALA A 80 -15.46 15.54 -18.55
C ALA A 80 -14.32 15.11 -17.62
N PHE A 81 -14.63 14.38 -16.55
CA PHE A 81 -13.62 13.85 -15.62
C PHE A 81 -12.61 12.94 -16.34
N TRP A 82 -13.08 11.93 -17.07
CA TRP A 82 -12.21 10.99 -17.76
C TRP A 82 -11.43 11.66 -18.89
N ARG A 83 -12.09 12.53 -19.66
CA ARG A 83 -11.41 13.32 -20.69
C ARG A 83 -10.30 14.16 -20.08
N ARG A 84 -10.56 14.85 -18.97
CA ARG A 84 -9.57 15.69 -18.28
C ARG A 84 -8.36 14.88 -17.85
N LEU A 85 -8.60 13.73 -17.23
CA LEU A 85 -7.55 12.83 -16.76
C LEU A 85 -6.59 12.36 -17.89
N TRP A 86 -7.11 12.21 -19.11
CA TRP A 86 -6.33 11.72 -20.26
C TRP A 86 -5.80 12.83 -21.17
N SER A 87 -6.45 14.00 -21.18
CA SER A 87 -6.14 15.09 -22.12
C SER A 87 -5.24 16.17 -21.52
N GLU A 88 -5.29 16.35 -20.19
CA GLU A 88 -4.48 17.35 -19.51
C GLU A 88 -3.19 16.71 -19.01
N PRO A 89 -2.01 17.07 -19.57
CA PRO A 89 -0.76 16.60 -19.04
C PRO A 89 -0.56 17.18 -17.64
N VAL A 90 -0.51 16.32 -16.63
CA VAL A 90 -0.18 16.68 -15.26
C VAL A 90 1.28 16.36 -15.00
N ASN A 91 2.05 17.35 -14.55
CA ASN A 91 3.40 17.11 -14.06
C ASN A 91 3.29 16.48 -12.67
N HIS A 92 3.55 15.18 -12.58
CA HIS A 92 3.67 14.50 -11.30
C HIS A 92 5.06 14.79 -10.72
N SER A 93 5.14 15.15 -9.43
CA SER A 93 6.43 15.17 -8.75
C SER A 93 6.89 13.73 -8.60
N GLU A 94 7.95 13.37 -9.29
CA GLU A 94 8.53 12.05 -9.20
C GLU A 94 8.98 11.78 -7.76
N GLY A 95 8.49 10.69 -7.17
CA GLY A 95 8.91 10.30 -5.82
C GLY A 95 10.33 9.76 -5.85
N HIS A 96 11.09 9.96 -4.76
CA HIS A 96 12.47 9.49 -4.59
C HIS A 96 12.67 7.99 -4.92
N TRP A 97 11.61 7.18 -4.79
CA TRP A 97 11.65 5.76 -5.16
C TRP A 97 11.99 5.51 -6.64
N MET A 98 11.68 6.44 -7.56
CA MET A 98 12.05 6.30 -8.97
C MET A 98 13.56 6.38 -9.18
N GLU A 99 14.26 7.26 -8.45
CA GLU A 99 15.73 7.32 -8.45
C GLU A 99 16.33 6.03 -7.88
N VAL A 100 15.70 5.48 -6.85
CA VAL A 100 16.11 4.19 -6.25
C VAL A 100 15.92 3.05 -7.26
N VAL A 101 14.81 3.00 -7.98
CA VAL A 101 14.56 1.98 -9.01
C VAL A 101 15.51 2.16 -10.20
N ALA A 102 15.74 3.39 -10.65
CA ALA A 102 16.67 3.68 -11.74
C ALA A 102 18.11 3.29 -11.38
N SER A 103 18.56 3.57 -10.15
CA SER A 103 19.89 3.18 -9.67
C SER A 103 20.04 1.67 -9.51
N GLN A 104 18.99 0.96 -9.05
CA GLN A 104 18.97 -0.51 -9.04
C GLN A 104 19.00 -1.08 -10.47
N GLY A 105 18.22 -0.48 -11.37
CA GLY A 105 18.11 -0.86 -12.77
C GLY A 105 19.32 -0.52 -13.63
N ALA A 106 20.19 0.40 -13.19
CA ALA A 106 21.40 0.79 -13.93
C ALA A 106 22.37 -0.39 -14.15
N SER A 107 22.30 -1.41 -13.30
CA SER A 107 23.08 -2.64 -13.43
C SER A 107 22.44 -3.70 -14.34
N VAL A 108 21.18 -3.50 -14.73
CA VAL A 108 20.41 -4.45 -15.53
C VAL A 108 20.64 -4.14 -17.00
N THR A 109 21.06 -5.15 -17.77
CA THR A 109 21.18 -5.03 -19.23
C THR A 109 19.81 -4.72 -19.83
N PRO A 110 19.68 -3.66 -20.66
CA PRO A 110 18.44 -3.38 -21.37
C PRO A 110 18.00 -4.61 -22.17
N MET A 111 16.70 -4.91 -22.13
CA MET A 111 16.14 -5.98 -22.95
C MET A 111 16.32 -5.61 -24.43
N ASP A 112 16.77 -6.59 -25.23
CA ASP A 112 16.90 -6.41 -26.68
C ASP A 112 15.54 -6.05 -27.30
N HIS A 113 15.60 -5.37 -28.44
CA HIS A 113 14.39 -5.02 -29.18
C HIS A 113 13.66 -6.29 -29.65
N ILE A 114 12.46 -6.53 -29.11
CA ILE A 114 11.61 -7.65 -29.52
C ILE A 114 10.70 -7.20 -30.67
N THR A 115 10.86 -7.80 -31.85
CA THR A 115 9.92 -7.65 -32.96
C THR A 115 8.90 -8.77 -32.89
N ILE A 116 7.63 -8.44 -32.60
CA ILE A 116 6.54 -9.42 -32.56
C ILE A 116 6.03 -9.63 -33.98
N THR A 117 6.09 -10.88 -34.45
CA THR A 117 5.60 -11.28 -35.77
C THR A 117 4.15 -11.80 -35.69
N PRO A 118 3.40 -11.81 -36.82
CA PRO A 118 2.07 -12.42 -36.87
C PRO A 118 2.06 -13.89 -36.42
N GLU A 119 3.13 -14.62 -36.69
CA GLU A 119 3.33 -16.01 -36.27
C GLU A 119 3.39 -16.16 -34.74
N ASP A 120 4.07 -15.24 -34.05
CA ASP A 120 4.15 -15.22 -32.58
C ASP A 120 2.75 -15.04 -31.96
N VAL A 121 1.93 -14.20 -32.57
CA VAL A 121 0.54 -13.96 -32.13
C VAL A 121 -0.30 -15.21 -32.36
N ALA A 122 -0.17 -15.86 -33.53
CA ALA A 122 -0.90 -17.09 -33.83
C ALA A 122 -0.52 -18.26 -32.90
N GLU A 123 0.77 -18.37 -32.57
CA GLU A 123 1.32 -19.33 -31.60
C GLU A 123 0.75 -19.08 -30.19
N ALA A 124 0.75 -17.82 -29.74
CA ALA A 124 0.26 -17.44 -28.42
C ALA A 124 -1.25 -17.72 -28.27
N VAL A 125 -2.06 -17.37 -29.28
CA VAL A 125 -3.51 -17.64 -29.28
C VAL A 125 -3.78 -19.14 -29.23
N ARG A 126 -3.00 -19.96 -29.93
CA ARG A 126 -3.14 -21.43 -29.92
C ARG A 126 -2.84 -22.05 -28.56
N ARG A 127 -1.92 -21.45 -27.80
CA ARG A 127 -1.50 -21.91 -26.47
C ARG A 127 -2.36 -21.35 -25.33
N ALA A 128 -3.17 -20.33 -25.60
CA ALA A 128 -4.09 -19.80 -24.61
C ALA A 128 -5.18 -20.85 -24.31
N PRO A 129 -5.43 -21.19 -23.03
CA PRO A 129 -6.58 -22.01 -22.67
C PRO A 129 -7.87 -21.24 -23.01
N ASN A 130 -8.84 -21.93 -23.62
CA ASN A 130 -10.18 -21.40 -23.89
C ASN A 130 -10.92 -20.98 -22.62
#